data_AF-A0A7I9Y5E2-F1
#
_entry.id   AF-A0A7I9Y5E2-F1
#
_cell.length_a   1.000
_cell.length_b   1.000
_cell.length_c   1.000
_cell.angle_alpha   90.00
_cell.angle_beta   90.00
_cell.angle_gamma   90.00
#
_symmetry.space_group_name_H-M   'P 1'
#
loop_
_entity.id
_entity.type
_entity.pdbx_description
1 polymer ?
#
loop_
_entity_poly.entity_id
_entity_poly.type
_entity_poly.pdbx_seq_one_letter_code
_entity_poly.pdbx_strand_id
1 'polypeptide(L)' 'MQIREYADSDRPAIIVHPSGTVIGFAELEARANRLAHYLREAGLREGDIVATTLENNESPIRLCGPRGAAACTTL' A
#
# COMPACT_ATOMS: atom_id res chain seq x y z
N MET A 1 9.72 -0.34 -8.96
CA MET A 1 8.26 -0.08 -9.04
C MET A 1 8.06 1.06 -10.03
N GLN A 2 7.32 0.82 -11.13
CA GLN A 2 7.18 1.76 -12.28
C GLN A 2 6.50 3.10 -11.94
N ILE A 3 5.90 3.20 -10.75
CA ILE A 3 5.23 4.41 -10.25
C ILE A 3 6.17 5.60 -9.98
N ARG A 4 7.47 5.35 -9.78
CA ARG A 4 8.48 6.36 -9.41
C ARG A 4 8.65 7.48 -10.42
N GLU A 5 8.38 7.18 -11.69
CA GLU A 5 8.42 8.17 -12.78
C GLU A 5 7.36 9.27 -12.62
N TYR A 6 6.30 8.99 -11.86
CA TYR A 6 5.21 9.93 -11.61
C TYR A 6 5.27 10.59 -10.24
N ALA A 7 6.36 10.40 -9.47
CA ALA A 7 6.45 10.94 -8.11
C ALA A 7 6.27 12.46 -8.03
N ASP A 8 6.78 13.19 -9.04
CA ASP A 8 6.65 14.65 -9.17
C ASP A 8 5.38 15.07 -9.95
N SER A 9 4.47 14.14 -10.24
CA SER A 9 3.24 14.44 -10.95
C SER A 9 2.18 15.02 -10.01
N ASP A 10 1.60 16.16 -10.39
CA ASP A 10 0.43 16.75 -9.72
C ASP A 10 -0.88 15.99 -9.97
N ARG A 11 -0.86 14.90 -10.74
CA ARG A 11 -2.07 14.09 -10.98
C ARG A 11 -2.39 13.23 -9.75
N PRO A 12 -3.68 13.08 -9.40
CA PRO A 12 -4.08 12.17 -8.35
C PRO A 12 -3.75 10.73 -8.78
N ALA A 13 -3.14 9.96 -7.87
CA ALA A 13 -2.87 8.54 -8.08
C ALA A 13 -4.10 7.69 -7.69
N ILE A 14 -4.77 8.04 -6.59
CA ILE A 14 -5.97 7.36 -6.10
C ILE A 14 -6.99 8.39 -5.64
N ILE A 15 -8.26 8.17 -6.00
CA ILE A 15 -9.41 8.92 -5.51
C ILE A 15 -10.35 7.92 -4.83
N VAL A 16 -10.54 8.06 -3.52
CA VAL A 16 -11.41 7.19 -2.74
C VAL A 16 -12.82 7.77 -2.71
N HIS A 17 -13.79 6.99 -3.17
CA HIS A 17 -15.20 7.36 -3.13
C HIS A 17 -15.93 6.48 -2.10
N PRO A 18 -16.85 7.02 -1.27
CA PRO A 18 -17.41 8.38 -1.30
C PRO A 18 -16.68 9.42 -0.44
N SER A 19 -15.59 9.06 0.26
CA SER A 19 -14.92 9.97 1.20
C SER A 19 -14.31 11.21 0.54
N GLY A 20 -14.03 11.17 -0.77
CA GLY A 20 -13.38 12.26 -1.52
C GLY A 20 -11.88 12.36 -1.24
N THR A 21 -11.30 11.37 -0.56
CA THR A 21 -9.87 11.36 -0.23
C THR A 21 -9.06 11.19 -1.51
N VAL A 22 -8.12 12.11 -1.73
CA VAL A 22 -7.21 12.07 -2.88
C VAL A 22 -5.79 11.82 -2.39
N ILE A 23 -5.11 10.88 -3.04
CA ILE A 23 -3.73 10.49 -2.72
C ILE A 23 -2.88 10.70 -3.96
N GLY A 24 -1.77 11.43 -3.80
CA GLY A 24 -0.79 11.67 -4.86
C GLY A 24 0.22 10.53 -5.01
N PHE A 25 1.00 10.57 -6.10
CA PHE A 25 1.99 9.53 -6.41
C PHE A 25 3.11 9.43 -5.36
N ALA A 26 3.67 10.56 -4.91
CA ALA A 26 4.69 10.59 -3.87
C ALA A 26 4.20 9.96 -2.55
N GLU A 27 2.95 10.25 -2.17
CA GLU A 27 2.37 9.68 -0.95
C GLU A 27 2.13 8.17 -1.09
N LEU A 28 1.59 7.74 -2.24
CA LEU A 28 1.36 6.32 -2.51
C LEU A 28 2.69 5.54 -2.46
N GLU A 29 3.76 6.07 -3.06
CA GLU A 29 5.09 5.47 -3.00
C GLU A 29 5.61 5.38 -1.56
N ALA A 30 5.53 6.46 -0.79
CA ALA A 30 5.99 6.46 0.60
C ALA A 30 5.26 5.42 1.46
N ARG A 31 3.95 5.23 1.23
CA ARG A 31 3.14 4.23 1.92
C ARG A 31 3.50 2.79 1.48
N ALA A 32 3.69 2.57 0.19
CA ALA A 32 4.10 1.26 -0.35
C ALA A 32 5.49 0.84 0.16
N ASN A 33 6.44 1.78 0.21
CA ASN A 33 7.79 1.51 0.72
C ASN A 33 7.76 1.10 2.19
N ARG A 34 6.98 1.79 3.04
CA ARG A 34 6.80 1.40 4.44
C ARG A 34 6.19 0.00 4.60
N LEU A 35 5.22 -0.37 3.77
CA LEU A 35 4.68 -1.74 3.78
C LEU A 35 5.75 -2.77 3.40
N ALA A 36 6.56 -2.49 2.38
CA ALA A 36 7.65 -3.39 1.99
C ALA A 36 8.67 -3.58 3.12
N HIS A 37 8.99 -2.52 3.87
CA HIS A 37 9.84 -2.64 5.07
C HIS A 37 9.20 -3.50 6.15
N TYR A 38 7.92 -3.27 6.45
CA TYR A 38 7.18 -4.08 7.42
C TYR A 38 7.15 -5.57 7.06
N LEU A 39 6.89 -5.91 5.79
CA LEU A 39 6.87 -7.30 5.34
C LEU A 39 8.25 -7.96 5.44
N ARG A 40 9.32 -7.21 5.14
CA ARG A 40 10.70 -7.70 5.32
C ARG A 40 11.03 -7.93 6.79
N GLU A 41 10.61 -7.02 7.67
CA GLU A 41 10.77 -7.17 9.12
C GLU A 41 9.96 -8.36 9.67
N ALA A 42 8.81 -8.66 9.06
CA ALA A 42 8.00 -9.85 9.35
C ALA A 42 8.62 -11.15 8.81
N GLY A 43 9.75 -11.09 8.10
CA GLY A 43 10.51 -12.25 7.64
C GLY A 43 10.28 -12.65 6.18
N LEU A 44 9.46 -11.90 5.44
CA LEU A 44 9.22 -12.18 4.02
C LEU A 44 10.43 -11.85 3.17
N ARG A 45 10.67 -12.69 2.18
CA ARG A 45 11.77 -12.60 1.22
C ARG A 45 11.24 -12.46 -0.19
N GLU A 46 12.13 -12.06 -1.08
CA GLU A 46 11.84 -12.06 -2.51
C GLU A 46 11.53 -13.50 -2.97
N GLY A 47 10.40 -13.67 -3.65
CA GLY A 47 9.87 -14.97 -4.06
C GLY A 47 8.77 -15.52 -3.16
N ASP A 48 8.61 -14.99 -1.95
CA ASP A 48 7.50 -15.38 -1.07
C ASP A 48 6.16 -14.80 -1.56
N ILE A 49 5.08 -15.57 -1.37
CA ILE A 49 3.74 -15.19 -1.81
C ILE A 49 2.94 -14.67 -0.63
N VAL A 50 2.33 -13.49 -0.80
CA VAL A 50 1.38 -12.90 0.14
C VAL A 50 -0.02 -12.95 -0.45
N ALA A 51 -0.93 -13.61 0.26
CA ALA A 51 -2.35 -13.47 0.00
C ALA A 51 -2.94 -12.42 0.94
N THR A 52 -3.71 -11.48 0.39
CA THR A 52 -4.46 -10.49 1.18
C THR A 52 -5.88 -10.39 0.65
N THR A 53 -6.82 -10.22 1.57
CA THR A 53 -8.21 -9.92 1.23
C THR A 53 -8.48 -8.49 1.67
N LEU A 54 -8.79 -7.64 0.69
CA LEU A 54 -8.95 -6.21 0.91
C LEU A 54 -10.26 -5.76 0.28
N GLU A 55 -10.97 -4.92 1.01
CA GLU A 55 -12.11 -4.18 0.48
C GLU A 55 -11.63 -3.06 -0.45
N ASN A 56 -12.48 -2.65 -1.41
CA ASN A 56 -12.21 -1.51 -2.27
C ASN A 56 -12.48 -0.18 -1.53
N ASN A 57 -11.65 0.09 -0.53
CA ASN A 57 -11.67 1.33 0.24
C ASN A 57 -10.23 1.81 0.43
N GLU A 58 -9.98 2.75 1.35
CA GLU A 58 -8.63 3.22 1.66
C GLU A 58 -7.72 2.16 2.33
N SER A 59 -8.25 0.98 2.67
CA SER A 59 -7.54 -0.06 3.45
C SER A 59 -6.30 -0.65 2.79
N PRO A 60 -6.19 -0.88 1.47
CA PRO A 60 -4.94 -1.34 0.84
C PRO A 60 -3.78 -0.40 1.14
N ILE A 61 -4.09 0.89 1.27
CA ILE A 61 -3.14 1.95 1.55
C ILE A 61 -2.91 2.08 3.07
N ARG A 62 -3.90 1.71 3.89
CA ARG A 62 -3.85 1.70 5.35
C ARG A 62 -3.19 0.45 5.94
N LEU A 63 -2.90 -0.58 5.14
CA LEU A 63 -2.08 -1.75 5.49
C LEU A 63 -0.73 -1.35 6.12
N CYS A 64 -0.27 -0.15 5.77
CA CYS A 64 0.94 0.53 6.24
C CYS A 64 0.83 1.15 7.67
N GLY A 65 -0.33 1.10 8.32
CA GLY A 65 -0.55 1.60 9.68
C GLY A 65 -0.45 0.49 10.75
N PRO A 66 -0.39 0.84 12.05
CA PRO A 66 -0.16 -0.11 13.15
C PRO A 66 -1.24 -1.19 13.33
N ARG A 67 -2.36 -1.10 12.61
CA ARG A 67 -3.46 -2.09 12.62
C ARG A 67 -3.65 -2.79 11.26
N GLY A 68 -2.77 -2.55 10.29
CA GLY A 68 -2.92 -2.96 8.90
C GLY A 68 -2.57 -4.43 8.59
N ALA A 69 -2.08 -5.20 9.55
CA ALA A 69 -1.73 -6.62 9.33
C ALA A 69 -2.92 -7.59 9.45
N ALA A 70 -4.16 -7.08 9.54
CA ALA A 70 -5.33 -7.95 9.61
C ALA A 70 -5.56 -8.59 8.23
N ALA A 71 -5.40 -9.91 8.18
CA ALA A 71 -5.63 -10.81 7.04
C ALA A 71 -4.49 -11.02 6.04
N CYS A 72 -3.22 -10.92 6.46
CA CYS A 72 -2.17 -11.77 5.88
C CYS A 72 -2.28 -13.15 6.55
N THR A 73 -3.28 -13.96 6.17
CA THR A 73 -3.31 -15.37 6.58
C THR A 73 -2.32 -16.09 5.70
N THR A 74 -1.15 -16.39 6.26
CA THR A 74 -0.21 -17.36 5.71
C THR A 74 -0.95 -18.69 5.57
N LEU A 75 -1.15 -19.15 4.33
CA LEU A 75 -1.36 -20.57 4.07
C LEU A 75 -0.04 -21.32 4.29
#